data_AF-A0A2A4W4E1-F1
#
_entry.id   AF-A0A2A4W4E1-F1
#
_cell.length_a   1.000
_cell.length_b   1.000
_cell.length_c   1.000
_cell.angle_alpha   90.00
_cell.angle_beta   90.00
_cell.angle_gamma   90.00
#
_symmetry.space_group_name_H-M   'P 1'
#
loop_
_entity.id
_entity.type
_entity.pdbx_description
1 polymer ?
#
loop_
_entity_poly.entity_id
_entity_poly.type
_entity_poly.pdbx_seq_one_letter_code
_entity_poly.pdbx_strand_id
1 'polypeptide(L)'
;MDISWFMRVLNEGRHANAEDECSGRFWEGRFKSQALLDDAALIACMAYVDLNPVRAKMANKPETSAHTSIKKRIQKSQTAHSPNHPQQQVKTLLPFAGNPRETMPKGLPFKLTDYIELVDLSGRIIREDKRGFIDSALSPILQRLNIEPEHWAYLINNFESKFKSFVGTAYKLKQVCQSLGYQRIPGIRGCETYFP
;
A
#
# COMPACT_ATOMS: atom_id res chain seq x y z
N MET A 1 22.16 -1.53 1.29
CA MET A 1 21.72 -2.13 0.03
C MET A 1 21.20 -0.99 -0.85
N ASP A 2 21.73 -0.84 -2.06
CA ASP A 2 21.27 0.17 -3.02
C ASP A 2 20.05 -0.35 -3.79
N ILE A 3 18.98 0.43 -3.87
CA ILE A 3 17.74 0.01 -4.52
C ILE A 3 17.92 -0.17 -6.04
N SER A 4 18.78 0.63 -6.67
CA SER A 4 19.03 0.55 -8.11
C SER A 4 19.75 -0.74 -8.46
N TRP A 5 20.71 -1.15 -7.63
CA TRP A 5 21.38 -2.43 -7.74
C TRP A 5 20.40 -3.59 -7.53
N PHE A 6 19.55 -3.54 -6.51
CA PHE A 6 18.54 -4.56 -6.26
C PHE A 6 17.59 -4.72 -7.47
N MET A 7 17.05 -3.61 -7.98
CA MET A 7 16.16 -3.63 -9.14
C MET A 7 16.86 -4.09 -10.42
N ARG A 8 18.15 -3.77 -10.60
CA ARG A 8 18.94 -4.27 -11.73
C ARG A 8 19.00 -5.80 -11.74
N VAL A 9 19.23 -6.42 -10.58
CA VAL A 9 19.29 -7.88 -10.45
C VAL A 9 17.90 -8.50 -10.59
N LEU A 10 16.88 -7.88 -10.00
CA LEU A 10 15.50 -8.35 -10.10
C LEU A 10 14.98 -8.36 -11.56
N ASN A 11 15.33 -7.33 -12.34
CA ASN A 11 14.83 -7.12 -13.70
C ASN A 11 15.66 -7.82 -14.79
N GLU A 12 16.51 -8.80 -14.45
CA GLU A 12 17.34 -9.47 -15.47
C GLU A 12 16.51 -10.31 -16.47
N GLY A 13 15.34 -10.82 -16.08
CA GLY A 13 14.39 -11.51 -16.98
C GLY A 13 14.88 -12.80 -17.64
N ARG A 14 16.11 -13.25 -17.35
CA ARG A 14 16.76 -14.39 -18.05
C ARG A 14 15.97 -15.69 -17.97
N HIS A 15 15.37 -15.99 -16.81
CA HIS A 15 14.58 -17.22 -16.64
C HIS A 15 13.31 -17.21 -17.49
N ALA A 16 12.55 -16.11 -17.50
CA ALA A 16 11.34 -16.01 -18.31
C ALA A 16 11.64 -16.06 -19.82
N ASN A 17 12.70 -15.38 -20.26
CA ASN A 17 13.13 -15.47 -21.66
C ASN A 17 13.52 -16.90 -22.08
N ALA A 18 14.17 -17.65 -21.18
CA ALA A 18 14.55 -19.04 -21.44
C ALA A 18 13.33 -19.98 -21.48
N GLU A 19 12.34 -19.75 -20.60
CA GLU A 19 11.06 -20.48 -20.61
C GLU A 19 10.26 -20.26 -21.90
N ASP A 20 10.29 -19.03 -22.43
CA ASP A 20 9.56 -18.64 -23.66
C ASP A 20 10.39 -18.80 -24.95
N GLU A 21 11.59 -19.41 -24.88
CA GLU A 21 12.53 -19.58 -25.99
C GLU A 21 12.82 -18.27 -26.76
N CYS A 22 12.82 -17.13 -26.06
CA CYS A 22 12.99 -15.81 -26.67
C CYS A 22 14.24 -15.07 -26.14
N SER A 23 14.58 -13.96 -26.80
CA SER A 23 15.71 -13.11 -26.41
C SER A 23 15.29 -11.63 -26.40
N GLY A 24 16.05 -10.81 -25.69
CA GLY A 24 15.80 -9.38 -25.58
C GLY A 24 15.45 -8.95 -24.16
N ARG A 25 14.92 -7.72 -24.02
CA ARG A 25 14.54 -7.15 -22.73
C ARG A 25 13.15 -7.62 -22.35
N PHE A 26 13.04 -8.33 -21.23
CA PHE A 26 11.76 -8.75 -20.67
C PHE A 26 11.03 -7.59 -19.97
N TRP A 27 11.76 -6.74 -19.25
CA TRP A 27 11.23 -5.61 -18.48
C TRP A 27 11.57 -4.25 -19.10
N GLU A 28 10.78 -3.23 -18.74
CA GLU A 28 11.10 -1.83 -19.06
C GLU A 28 12.43 -1.38 -18.43
N GLY A 29 13.13 -0.47 -19.11
CA GLY A 29 14.48 -0.07 -18.72
C GLY A 29 14.58 0.83 -17.48
N ARG A 30 13.47 1.36 -16.95
CA ARG A 30 13.44 2.24 -15.77
C ARG A 30 12.37 1.76 -14.81
N PHE A 31 12.68 1.80 -13.52
CA PHE A 31 11.69 1.58 -12.46
C PHE A 31 11.27 2.92 -11.84
N LYS A 32 10.06 2.95 -11.27
CA LYS A 32 9.62 4.04 -10.40
C LYS A 32 9.90 3.67 -8.94
N SER A 33 10.31 4.66 -8.15
CA SER A 33 10.50 4.51 -6.70
C SER A 33 9.92 5.71 -5.99
N GLN A 34 9.00 5.45 -5.06
CA GLN A 34 8.34 6.47 -4.24
C GLN A 34 8.56 6.14 -2.76
N ALA A 35 9.13 7.07 -2.01
CA ALA A 35 9.32 6.92 -0.57
C ALA A 35 8.03 7.25 0.17
N LEU A 36 7.55 6.30 0.97
CA LEU A 36 6.40 6.47 1.86
C LEU A 36 6.90 7.04 3.19
N LEU A 37 6.45 8.23 3.56
CA LEU A 37 7.04 9.02 4.64
C LEU A 37 6.36 8.84 5.99
N ASP A 38 5.15 8.29 6.01
CA ASP A 38 4.36 8.07 7.20
C ASP A 38 3.34 6.93 7.04
N ASP A 39 2.63 6.66 8.13
CA ASP A 39 1.64 5.60 8.27
C ASP A 39 0.46 5.77 7.30
N ALA A 40 0.05 7.01 7.02
CA ALA A 40 -1.03 7.32 6.08
C ALA A 40 -0.61 6.95 4.64
N ALA A 41 0.58 7.35 4.21
CA ALA A 41 1.14 6.95 2.92
C ALA A 41 1.34 5.43 2.82
N LEU A 42 1.80 4.80 3.91
CA LEU A 42 2.00 3.36 3.99
C LEU A 42 0.70 2.59 3.76
N ILE A 43 -0.36 2.89 4.52
CA ILE A 43 -1.62 2.16 4.39
C ILE A 43 -2.30 2.40 3.04
N ALA A 44 -2.21 3.62 2.51
CA ALA A 44 -2.75 3.96 1.19
C ALA A 44 -2.04 3.18 0.09
N CYS A 45 -0.71 3.07 0.15
CA CYS A 45 0.07 2.26 -0.80
C CYS A 45 -0.26 0.77 -0.66
N MET A 46 -0.32 0.25 0.57
CA MET A 46 -0.66 -1.16 0.82
C MET A 46 -2.03 -1.52 0.25
N ALA A 47 -3.06 -0.71 0.55
CA ALA A 47 -4.41 -0.92 0.04
C ALA A 47 -4.46 -0.77 -1.50
N TYR A 48 -3.76 0.22 -2.06
CA TYR A 48 -3.62 0.38 -3.51
C TYR A 48 -3.09 -0.91 -4.14
N VAL A 49 -1.98 -1.46 -3.63
CA VAL A 49 -1.36 -2.70 -4.15
C VAL A 49 -2.27 -3.92 -3.99
N ASP A 50 -2.82 -4.13 -2.79
CA ASP A 50 -3.68 -5.28 -2.50
C ASP A 50 -4.99 -5.26 -3.31
N LEU A 51 -5.42 -4.08 -3.79
CA LEU A 51 -6.57 -3.90 -4.68
C LEU A 51 -6.22 -3.91 -6.19
N ASN A 52 -4.93 -4.03 -6.58
CA ASN A 52 -4.53 -4.11 -8.00
C ASN A 52 -5.34 -5.17 -8.77
N PRO A 53 -5.49 -6.43 -8.30
CA PRO A 53 -6.18 -7.46 -9.08
C PRO A 53 -7.69 -7.19 -9.20
N VAL A 54 -8.30 -6.54 -8.21
CA VAL A 54 -9.71 -6.14 -8.26
C VAL A 54 -9.88 -5.03 -9.29
N ARG A 55 -9.01 -4.01 -9.29
CA ARG A 55 -9.03 -2.93 -10.30
C ARG A 55 -8.77 -3.44 -11.71
N ALA A 56 -7.87 -4.40 -11.87
CA ALA A 56 -7.57 -5.04 -13.16
C ALA A 56 -8.65 -6.03 -13.61
N LYS A 57 -9.76 -6.20 -12.87
CA LYS A 57 -10.82 -7.19 -13.13
C LYS A 57 -10.31 -8.65 -13.19
N MET A 58 -9.16 -8.92 -12.57
CA MET A 58 -8.59 -10.26 -12.44
C MET A 58 -9.16 -11.03 -11.24
N ALA A 59 -9.80 -10.32 -10.30
CA ALA A 59 -10.45 -10.90 -9.13
C ALA A 59 -11.68 -10.10 -8.73
N ASN A 60 -12.71 -10.78 -8.23
CA ASN A 60 -13.96 -10.13 -7.78
C ASN A 60 -13.87 -9.57 -6.37
N LYS A 61 -12.95 -10.10 -5.55
CA LYS A 61 -12.73 -9.70 -4.16
C LYS A 61 -11.27 -9.88 -3.74
N PRO A 62 -10.79 -9.16 -2.71
CA PRO A 62 -9.43 -9.34 -2.18
C PRO A 62 -9.09 -10.80 -1.82
N GLU A 63 -10.03 -11.56 -1.26
CA GLU A 63 -9.83 -12.97 -0.86
C GLU A 63 -9.60 -13.91 -2.05
N THR A 64 -10.16 -13.53 -3.21
CA THR A 64 -10.05 -14.31 -4.45
C THR A 64 -8.83 -13.92 -5.29
N SER A 65 -8.14 -12.84 -4.94
CA SER A 65 -7.00 -12.31 -5.70
C SER A 65 -5.79 -13.24 -5.61
N ALA A 66 -5.37 -13.81 -6.74
CA ALA A 66 -4.22 -14.70 -6.77
C ALA A 66 -2.92 -13.95 -6.39
N HIS A 67 -2.04 -14.62 -5.65
CA HIS A 67 -0.69 -14.14 -5.31
C HIS A 67 -0.56 -12.80 -4.56
N THR A 68 -1.59 -12.34 -3.82
CA THR A 68 -1.51 -11.11 -3.02
C THR A 68 -1.20 -11.34 -1.54
N SER A 69 -0.66 -10.31 -0.88
CA SER A 69 -0.47 -10.29 0.57
C SER A 69 -1.81 -10.33 1.32
N ILE A 70 -2.81 -9.57 0.88
CA ILE A 70 -4.13 -9.55 1.52
C ILE A 70 -4.77 -10.94 1.54
N LYS A 71 -4.71 -11.72 0.45
CA LYS A 71 -5.25 -13.09 0.42
C LYS A 71 -4.58 -13.97 1.47
N LYS A 72 -3.24 -13.96 1.54
CA LYS A 72 -2.50 -14.75 2.55
C LYS A 72 -2.90 -14.34 3.97
N ARG A 73 -3.05 -13.04 4.22
CA ARG A 73 -3.45 -12.50 5.53
C ARG A 73 -4.87 -12.95 5.91
N ILE A 74 -5.83 -12.87 4.99
CA ILE A 74 -7.23 -13.28 5.25
C ILE A 74 -7.34 -14.79 5.47
N GLN A 75 -6.66 -15.60 4.66
CA GLN A 75 -6.65 -17.05 4.85
C GLN A 75 -6.08 -17.45 6.21
N LYS A 76 -4.98 -16.80 6.63
CA LYS A 76 -4.41 -17.06 7.94
C LYS A 76 -5.31 -16.53 9.05
N SER A 77 -6.00 -15.41 8.83
CA SER A 77 -6.83 -14.80 9.86
C SER A 77 -8.06 -15.62 10.23
N GLN A 78 -8.59 -16.38 9.26
CA GLN A 78 -9.69 -17.33 9.46
C GLN A 78 -9.31 -18.54 10.34
N THR A 79 -8.02 -18.86 10.45
CA THR A 79 -7.56 -20.01 11.27
C THR A 79 -7.45 -19.71 12.77
N ALA A 80 -7.48 -18.44 13.17
CA ALA A 80 -7.36 -18.05 14.57
C ALA A 80 -8.73 -17.69 15.17
N HIS A 81 -8.94 -18.05 16.44
CA HIS A 81 -10.20 -17.80 17.14
C HIS A 81 -10.26 -16.40 17.77
N SER A 82 -9.11 -15.76 17.97
CA SER A 82 -9.00 -14.44 18.60
C SER A 82 -8.53 -13.39 17.60
N PRO A 83 -9.28 -12.28 17.41
CA PRO A 83 -8.86 -11.17 16.57
C PRO A 83 -7.55 -10.53 17.05
N ASN A 84 -6.71 -10.12 16.10
CA ASN A 84 -5.40 -9.49 16.29
C ASN A 84 -4.37 -10.31 17.12
N HIS A 85 -4.58 -11.61 17.30
CA HIS A 85 -3.61 -12.48 17.97
C HIS A 85 -2.36 -12.71 17.09
N PRO A 86 -1.13 -12.82 17.63
CA PRO A 86 0.07 -13.10 16.83
C PRO A 86 -0.04 -14.36 15.96
N GLN A 87 -0.76 -15.38 16.42
CA GLN A 87 -1.01 -16.61 15.65
C GLN A 87 -1.98 -16.42 14.48
N GLN A 88 -2.72 -15.31 14.44
CA GLN A 88 -3.61 -14.93 13.34
C GLN A 88 -2.82 -14.43 12.12
N GLN A 89 -1.51 -14.19 12.25
CA GLN A 89 -0.72 -13.50 11.24
C GLN A 89 0.23 -14.43 10.49
N VAL A 90 0.52 -14.08 9.25
CA VAL A 90 1.41 -14.84 8.37
C VAL A 90 2.86 -14.55 8.75
N LYS A 91 3.62 -15.59 9.12
CA LYS A 91 5.03 -15.44 9.56
C LYS A 91 5.98 -14.92 8.48
N THR A 92 5.66 -15.10 7.20
CA THR A 92 6.49 -14.65 6.07
C THR A 92 6.24 -13.20 5.68
N LEU A 93 5.27 -12.51 6.31
CA LEU A 93 4.95 -11.11 6.06
C LEU A 93 5.24 -10.31 7.31
N LEU A 94 5.52 -9.00 7.16
CA LEU A 94 5.65 -8.11 8.30
C LEU A 94 4.33 -8.14 9.11
N PRO A 95 4.37 -8.42 10.43
CA PRO A 95 3.17 -8.51 11.25
C PRO A 95 2.61 -7.11 11.53
N PHE A 96 1.31 -7.04 11.76
CA PHE A 96 0.60 -5.92 12.36
C PHE A 96 0.86 -5.91 13.87
N ALA A 97 1.47 -4.84 14.36
CA ALA A 97 1.79 -4.65 15.77
C ALA A 97 0.61 -4.04 16.57
N GLY A 98 -0.45 -3.59 15.89
CA GLY A 98 -1.56 -2.86 16.49
C GLY A 98 -1.31 -1.35 16.48
N ASN A 99 -2.10 -0.60 17.25
CA ASN A 99 -2.02 0.86 17.27
C ASN A 99 -0.70 1.36 17.88
N PRO A 100 -0.15 2.51 17.41
CA PRO A 100 1.08 3.09 17.95
C PRO A 100 1.04 3.27 19.46
N ARG A 101 2.11 2.87 20.15
CA ARG A 101 2.35 3.02 21.60
C ARG A 101 3.85 3.16 21.85
N GLU A 102 4.25 3.71 23.00
CA GLU A 102 5.66 3.96 23.35
C GLU A 102 6.54 2.69 23.23
N THR A 103 6.00 1.53 23.63
CA THR A 103 6.70 0.23 23.60
C THR A 103 6.07 -0.73 22.59
N MET A 104 6.01 -0.32 21.31
CA MET A 104 5.45 -1.15 20.24
C MET A 104 6.46 -2.18 19.72
N PRO A 105 6.10 -3.46 19.57
CA PRO A 105 6.95 -4.43 18.88
C PRO A 105 7.11 -4.07 17.40
N LYS A 106 8.17 -4.57 16.76
CA LYS A 106 8.40 -4.35 15.33
C LYS A 106 7.23 -4.88 14.50
N GLY A 107 6.56 -4.00 13.76
CA GLY A 107 5.46 -4.35 12.88
C GLY A 107 4.75 -3.13 12.30
N LEU A 108 3.70 -3.39 11.52
CA LEU A 108 2.83 -2.37 10.95
C LEU A 108 2.00 -1.72 12.07
N PRO A 109 1.91 -0.38 12.15
CA PRO A 109 1.29 0.35 13.25
C PRO A 109 -0.25 0.39 13.19
N PHE A 110 -0.86 -0.72 12.77
CA PHE A 110 -2.30 -0.88 12.63
C PHE A 110 -2.73 -2.24 13.17
N LYS A 111 -4.03 -2.40 13.43
CA LYS A 111 -4.62 -3.73 13.66
C LYS A 111 -4.86 -4.41 12.31
N LEU A 112 -4.68 -5.74 12.27
CA LEU A 112 -4.94 -6.53 11.07
C LEU A 112 -6.42 -6.49 10.69
N THR A 113 -7.31 -6.53 11.68
CA THR A 113 -8.76 -6.46 11.47
C THR A 113 -9.17 -5.18 10.76
N ASP A 114 -8.69 -4.04 11.25
CA ASP A 114 -9.03 -2.71 10.73
C ASP A 114 -8.52 -2.56 9.29
N TYR A 115 -7.35 -3.14 8.99
CA TYR A 115 -6.81 -3.16 7.64
C TYR A 115 -7.61 -4.04 6.67
N ILE A 116 -7.98 -5.26 7.08
CA ILE A 116 -8.79 -6.15 6.24
C ILE A 116 -10.15 -5.52 5.94
N GLU A 117 -10.80 -4.94 6.94
CA GLU A 117 -12.08 -4.25 6.79
C GLU A 117 -11.97 -3.06 5.83
N LEU A 118 -10.95 -2.22 5.99
CA LEU A 118 -10.68 -1.10 5.09
C LEU A 118 -10.53 -1.55 3.63
N VAL A 119 -9.78 -2.64 3.40
CA VAL A 119 -9.55 -3.17 2.04
C VAL A 119 -10.82 -3.80 1.46
N ASP A 120 -11.62 -4.53 2.23
CA ASP A 120 -12.90 -5.10 1.76
C ASP A 120 -13.88 -3.99 1.36
N LEU A 121 -14.06 -2.98 2.22
CA LEU A 121 -14.92 -1.82 1.93
C LEU A 121 -14.46 -1.08 0.67
N SER A 122 -13.15 -0.83 0.56
CA SER A 122 -12.56 -0.16 -0.61
C SER A 122 -12.73 -0.98 -1.89
N GLY A 123 -12.57 -2.31 -1.83
CA GLY A 123 -12.71 -3.21 -2.97
C GLY A 123 -14.16 -3.29 -3.49
N ARG A 124 -15.15 -3.24 -2.60
CA ARG A 124 -16.58 -3.21 -2.99
C ARG A 124 -16.92 -1.98 -3.80
N ILE A 125 -16.40 -0.81 -3.39
CA ILE A 125 -16.60 0.45 -4.09
C ILE A 125 -16.01 0.42 -5.50
N ILE A 126 -14.78 -0.08 -5.64
CA ILE A 126 -14.12 -0.21 -6.95
C ILE A 126 -14.93 -1.11 -7.89
N ARG A 127 -15.49 -2.22 -7.39
CA ARG A 127 -16.18 -3.21 -8.22
C ARG A 127 -17.55 -2.76 -8.69
N GLU A 128 -18.30 -2.03 -7.88
CA GLU A 128 -19.67 -1.63 -8.25
C GLU A 128 -19.71 -0.65 -9.44
N ASP A 129 -18.54 -0.20 -9.94
CA ASP A 129 -18.38 0.80 -11.01
C ASP A 129 -19.15 2.11 -10.72
N LYS A 130 -19.63 2.23 -9.48
CA LYS A 130 -20.24 3.40 -8.90
C LYS A 130 -19.13 4.22 -8.28
N ARG A 131 -19.31 5.54 -8.29
CA ARG A 131 -18.64 6.42 -7.34
C ARG A 131 -19.19 6.13 -5.94
N GLY A 132 -18.88 4.95 -5.41
CA GLY A 132 -19.22 4.59 -4.04
C GLY A 132 -18.42 5.45 -3.07
N PHE A 133 -19.01 5.76 -1.93
CA PHE A 133 -18.39 6.49 -0.83
C PHE A 133 -18.02 5.49 0.26
N ILE A 134 -16.80 5.59 0.82
CA ILE A 134 -16.51 4.95 2.10
C ILE A 134 -17.08 5.88 3.15
N ASP A 135 -18.07 5.42 3.91
CA ASP A 135 -18.56 6.18 5.05
C ASP A 135 -17.41 6.43 6.03
N SER A 136 -17.12 7.70 6.32
CA SER A 136 -16.10 8.11 7.29
C SER A 136 -16.37 7.52 8.67
N ALA A 137 -17.63 7.26 9.02
CA ALA A 137 -18.01 6.63 10.27
C ALA A 137 -17.61 5.14 10.34
N LEU A 138 -17.45 4.48 9.19
CA LEU A 138 -17.20 3.03 9.10
C LEU A 138 -15.71 2.66 9.03
N SER A 139 -14.79 3.64 9.03
CA SER A 139 -13.35 3.35 9.03
C SER A 139 -12.57 4.15 10.09
N PRO A 140 -12.55 3.68 11.35
CA PRO A 140 -11.81 4.32 12.44
C PRO A 140 -10.32 4.51 12.14
N ILE A 141 -9.75 3.69 11.26
CA ILE A 141 -8.37 3.77 10.83
C ILE A 141 -8.09 5.00 9.95
N LEU A 142 -9.02 5.40 9.08
CA LEU A 142 -8.87 6.60 8.25
C LEU A 142 -8.92 7.87 9.10
N GLN A 143 -9.86 7.92 10.07
CA GLN A 143 -9.97 9.02 11.03
C GLN A 143 -8.67 9.19 11.84
N ARG A 144 -8.12 8.08 12.37
CA ARG A 144 -6.86 8.11 13.14
C ARG A 144 -5.67 8.59 12.31
N LEU A 145 -5.68 8.34 11.00
CA LEU A 145 -4.61 8.72 10.09
C LEU A 145 -4.85 10.07 9.40
N ASN A 146 -5.90 10.79 9.78
CA ASN A 146 -6.28 12.08 9.18
C ASN A 146 -6.45 12.01 7.65
N ILE A 147 -7.02 10.90 7.15
CA ILE A 147 -7.32 10.73 5.72
C ILE A 147 -8.82 10.91 5.50
N GLU A 148 -9.18 11.95 4.77
CA GLU A 148 -10.56 12.19 4.32
C GLU A 148 -11.02 11.08 3.37
N PRO A 149 -12.27 10.58 3.47
CA PRO A 149 -12.75 9.49 2.61
C PRO A 149 -12.72 9.81 1.11
N GLU A 150 -12.94 11.07 0.73
CA GLU A 150 -12.86 11.52 -0.67
C GLU A 150 -11.43 11.41 -1.20
N HIS A 151 -10.45 11.80 -0.37
CA HIS A 151 -9.04 11.65 -0.69
C HIS A 151 -8.64 10.17 -0.73
N TRP A 152 -9.15 9.36 0.20
CA TRP A 152 -8.92 7.93 0.19
C TRP A 152 -9.43 7.26 -1.09
N ALA A 153 -10.65 7.56 -1.52
CA ALA A 153 -11.23 7.03 -2.76
C ALA A 153 -10.37 7.39 -3.99
N TYR A 154 -9.76 8.57 -3.98
CA TYR A 154 -8.79 8.94 -5.01
C TYR A 154 -7.51 8.09 -4.92
N LEU A 155 -6.91 7.99 -3.74
CA LEU A 155 -5.65 7.28 -3.48
C LEU A 155 -5.70 5.81 -3.90
N ILE A 156 -6.78 5.08 -3.57
CA ILE A 156 -6.92 3.66 -3.90
C ILE A 156 -7.00 3.38 -5.40
N ASN A 157 -7.33 4.39 -6.21
CA ASN A 157 -7.43 4.28 -7.66
C ASN A 157 -6.22 4.87 -8.39
N ASN A 158 -5.62 5.91 -7.81
CA ASN A 158 -4.70 6.80 -8.53
C ASN A 158 -3.39 7.08 -7.76
N PHE A 159 -2.98 6.19 -6.86
CA PHE A 159 -1.82 6.39 -5.98
C PHE A 159 -0.59 6.90 -6.72
N GLU A 160 -0.16 6.25 -7.80
CA GLU A 160 1.05 6.65 -8.54
C GLU A 160 0.96 7.99 -9.27
N SER A 161 -0.23 8.58 -9.44
CA SER A 161 -0.43 9.67 -10.42
C SER A 161 -0.11 11.07 -9.90
N LYS A 162 -0.39 11.35 -8.61
CA LYS A 162 -0.27 12.70 -8.02
C LYS A 162 1.01 12.90 -7.23
N PHE A 163 1.76 11.84 -6.96
CA PHE A 163 3.02 11.90 -6.25
C PHE A 163 4.20 11.72 -7.20
N LYS A 164 5.35 12.28 -6.81
CA LYS A 164 6.60 12.13 -7.55
C LYS A 164 7.49 11.15 -6.80
N SER A 165 8.47 11.63 -6.05
CA SER A 165 9.44 10.78 -5.34
C SER A 165 9.04 10.46 -3.92
N PHE A 166 8.11 11.21 -3.34
CA PHE A 166 7.73 11.13 -1.93
C PHE A 166 6.21 11.16 -1.79
N VAL A 167 5.70 10.41 -0.82
CA VAL A 167 4.27 10.33 -0.46
C VAL A 167 4.14 10.40 1.05
N GLY A 168 3.29 11.27 1.55
CA GLY A 168 3.00 11.44 2.97
C GLY A 168 2.68 12.89 3.29
N THR A 169 2.51 13.18 4.56
CA THR A 169 2.16 14.50 5.09
C THR A 169 3.13 15.58 4.62
N ALA A 170 2.59 16.78 4.34
CA ALA A 170 3.39 17.92 3.92
C ALA A 170 4.48 18.28 4.94
N TYR A 171 4.21 18.06 6.23
CA TYR A 171 5.19 18.21 7.31
C TYR A 171 6.39 17.26 7.16
N LYS A 172 6.15 15.95 7.03
CA LYS A 172 7.22 14.96 6.86
C LYS A 172 7.99 15.17 5.56
N LEU A 173 7.28 15.54 4.50
CA LEU A 173 7.92 15.87 3.22
C LEU A 173 8.89 17.04 3.34
N LYS A 174 8.49 18.13 4.00
CA LYS A 174 9.36 19.30 4.27
C LYS A 174 10.61 18.89 5.04
N GLN A 175 10.45 18.09 6.09
CA GLN A 175 11.57 17.60 6.91
C GLN A 175 12.57 16.76 6.11
N VAL A 176 12.08 15.80 5.31
CA VAL A 176 12.93 14.92 4.50
C VAL A 176 13.61 15.68 3.37
N CYS A 177 12.90 16.61 2.71
CA CYS A 177 13.52 17.43 1.67
C CYS A 177 14.65 18.30 2.25
N GLN A 178 14.44 18.87 3.44
CA GLN A 178 15.47 19.65 4.12
C GLN A 178 16.69 18.79 4.50
N SER A 179 16.47 17.59 5.07
CA SER A 179 17.58 16.71 5.46
C SER A 179 18.37 16.17 4.27
N LEU A 180 17.73 16.03 3.10
CA LEU A 180 18.35 15.61 1.85
C LEU A 180 18.92 16.79 1.03
N GLY A 181 18.83 18.03 1.51
CA GLY A 181 19.40 19.20 0.85
C GLY A 181 18.65 19.69 -0.39
N TYR A 182 17.36 19.35 -0.53
CA TYR A 182 16.53 19.82 -1.64
C TYR A 182 16.21 21.32 -1.51
N GLN A 183 16.44 22.08 -2.58
CA GLN A 183 16.04 23.50 -2.67
C GLN A 183 14.55 23.69 -2.98
N ARG A 184 13.91 22.69 -3.61
CA ARG A 184 12.48 22.67 -3.94
C ARG A 184 11.87 21.38 -3.43
N ILE A 185 10.61 21.44 -3.01
CA ILE A 185 9.90 20.30 -2.47
C ILE A 185 9.07 19.63 -3.59
N PRO A 186 9.54 18.51 -4.16
CA PRO A 186 8.83 17.88 -5.28
C PRO A 186 7.53 17.24 -4.81
N GLY A 187 6.45 17.41 -5.59
CA GLY A 187 5.17 16.77 -5.31
C GLY A 187 4.39 17.32 -4.10
N ILE A 188 4.82 18.47 -3.54
CA ILE A 188 4.20 19.07 -2.34
C ILE A 188 2.70 19.29 -2.49
N ARG A 189 2.23 19.78 -3.64
CA ARG A 189 0.80 20.03 -3.88
C ARG A 189 -0.05 18.77 -3.74
N GLY A 190 0.44 17.63 -4.22
CA GLY A 190 -0.26 16.36 -4.08
C GLY A 190 -0.31 15.93 -2.62
N CYS A 191 0.80 16.10 -1.90
CA CYS A 191 0.89 15.77 -0.48
C CYS A 191 -0.04 16.66 0.36
N GLU A 192 -0.04 17.97 0.15
CA GLU A 192 -0.94 18.91 0.85
C GLU A 192 -2.42 18.66 0.55
N THR A 193 -2.74 18.09 -0.61
CA THR A 193 -4.13 17.76 -0.97
C THR A 193 -4.59 16.47 -0.31
N TYR A 194 -3.83 15.38 -0.47
CA TYR A 194 -4.28 14.03 -0.11
C TYR A 194 -3.78 13.55 1.26
N PHE A 195 -2.80 14.25 1.84
CA PHE A 195 -2.19 13.99 3.15
C PHE A 195 -1.97 15.33 3.89
N PRO A 196 -3.05 16.06 4.23
CA PRO A 196 -2.95 17.36 4.89
C PRO A 196 -2.27 17.27 6.27
#